data_AF-A0A920UUF0-F1
#
_entry.id   AF-A0A920UUF0-F1
#
_cell.length_a   1.000
_cell.length_b   1.000
_cell.length_c   1.000
_cell.angle_alpha   90.00
_cell.angle_beta   90.00
_cell.angle_gamma   90.00
#
_symmetry.space_group_name_H-M   'P 1'
#
loop_
_entity.id
_entity.type
_entity.pdbx_description
1 polymer ?
#
loop_
_entity_poly.entity_id
_entity_poly.type
_entity_poly.pdbx_seq_one_letter_code
_entity_poly.pdbx_strand_id
1 'polypeptide(L)'
;MLWHMLRLELGDELFLEGLRKLYSDYKYQRASYSDIERLYTELSGVDLSKFFQQWVNRIGAPQLSLSVEEATGNRARIMFAQTQFGDPYLLKVPVALYYEGEAEPQVFDINLSQKLDAFFAEDYERLQGVLVDPYFDVFRQLDREETPPTVGELFGAAQIAFVFQMQTDSIGL
;
A
#
# COMPACT_ATOMS: atom_id res chain seq x y z
N MET A 1 -6.66 9.05 -0.41
CA MET A 1 -6.16 7.80 0.18
C MET A 1 -7.12 7.15 1.18
N LEU A 2 -7.52 7.78 2.30
CA LEU A 2 -8.40 7.15 3.32
C LEU A 2 -9.58 6.33 2.73
N TRP A 3 -10.41 6.95 1.89
CA TRP A 3 -11.57 6.31 1.30
C TRP A 3 -11.24 5.19 0.32
N HIS A 4 -10.10 5.30 -0.37
CA HIS A 4 -9.60 4.25 -1.26
C HIS A 4 -9.19 3.02 -0.46
N MET A 5 -8.42 3.21 0.62
CA MET A 5 -8.05 2.11 1.51
C MET A 5 -9.27 1.47 2.18
N LEU A 6 -10.27 2.27 2.57
CA LEU A 6 -11.53 1.72 3.11
C LEU A 6 -12.29 0.89 2.08
N ARG A 7 -12.31 1.34 0.81
CA ARG A 7 -12.90 0.58 -0.30
C ARG A 7 -12.16 -0.73 -0.53
N LEU A 8 -10.83 -0.76 -0.48
CA LEU A 8 -10.04 -1.99 -0.62
C LEU A 8 -10.27 -2.97 0.54
N GLU A 9 -10.45 -2.47 1.76
CA GLU A 9 -10.73 -3.31 2.94
C GLU A 9 -12.11 -3.96 2.88
N LEU A 10 -13.12 -3.21 2.43
CA LEU A 10 -14.53 -3.65 2.45
C LEU A 10 -14.99 -4.26 1.12
N GLY A 11 -14.29 -3.99 0.03
CA GLY A 11 -14.73 -4.28 -1.32
C GLY A 11 -15.70 -3.24 -1.88
N ASP A 12 -15.79 -3.20 -3.21
CA ASP A 12 -16.53 -2.20 -3.97
C ASP A 12 -18.03 -2.17 -3.66
N GLU A 13 -18.64 -3.33 -3.52
CA GLU A 13 -20.09 -3.46 -3.34
C GLU A 13 -20.53 -2.86 -2.00
N LEU A 14 -19.90 -3.30 -0.90
CA LEU A 14 -20.16 -2.79 0.45
C LEU A 14 -19.80 -1.32 0.57
N PHE A 15 -18.70 -0.88 -0.06
CA PHE A 15 -18.31 0.52 -0.08
C PHE A 15 -19.39 1.40 -0.73
N LEU A 16 -19.87 1.02 -1.92
CA LEU A 16 -20.91 1.76 -2.62
C LEU A 16 -22.25 1.73 -1.89
N GLU A 17 -22.61 0.61 -1.27
CA GLU A 17 -23.78 0.51 -0.41
C GLU A 17 -23.70 1.48 0.77
N GLY A 18 -22.54 1.52 1.45
CA GLY A 18 -22.32 2.44 2.56
C GLY A 18 -22.41 3.90 2.17
N LEU A 19 -21.90 4.28 0.99
CA LEU A 19 -22.07 5.65 0.47
C LEU A 19 -23.55 6.02 0.25
N ARG A 20 -24.35 5.09 -0.30
CA ARG A 20 -25.79 5.32 -0.50
C ARG A 20 -26.52 5.48 0.83
N LYS A 21 -26.20 4.61 1.80
CA LYS A 21 -26.78 4.66 3.14
C LYS A 21 -26.38 5.93 3.89
N LEU A 22 -25.10 6.31 3.84
CA LEU A 22 -24.60 7.54 4.46
C LEU A 22 -25.32 8.77 3.90
N TYR A 23 -25.48 8.85 2.57
CA TYR A 23 -26.21 9.95 1.94
C TYR A 23 -27.68 10.00 2.38
N SER A 24 -28.36 8.84 2.44
CA SER A 24 -29.75 8.76 2.87
C SER A 24 -29.92 9.19 4.33
N ASP A 25 -29.07 8.67 5.22
CA ASP A 25 -29.21 8.83 6.67
C ASP A 25 -28.79 10.24 7.13
N TYR A 26 -27.79 10.84 6.47
CA TYR A 26 -27.23 12.14 6.84
C TYR A 26 -27.60 13.27 5.87
N LYS A 27 -28.59 13.06 4.99
CA LYS A 27 -29.06 14.11 4.09
C LYS A 27 -29.51 15.34 4.90
N TYR A 28 -28.94 16.50 4.56
CA TYR A 28 -29.17 17.78 5.27
C TYR A 28 -28.72 17.80 6.74
N GLN A 29 -27.86 16.86 7.14
CA GLN A 29 -27.29 16.78 8.48
C GLN A 29 -25.76 16.76 8.39
N ARG A 30 -25.10 17.01 9.52
CA ARG A 30 -23.65 16.91 9.63
C ARG A 30 -23.28 15.48 10.00
N ALA A 31 -22.43 14.85 9.20
CA ALA A 31 -21.79 13.57 9.54
C ALA A 31 -20.37 13.82 10.05
N SER A 32 -19.96 13.04 11.05
CA SER A 32 -18.58 12.99 11.56
C SER A 32 -17.86 11.72 11.09
N TYR A 33 -16.54 11.63 11.30
CA TYR A 33 -15.80 10.41 10.98
C TYR A 33 -16.26 9.20 11.82
N SER A 34 -16.66 9.41 13.07
CA SER A 34 -17.19 8.34 13.92
C SER A 34 -18.57 7.85 13.48
N ASP A 35 -19.37 8.71 12.83
CA ASP A 35 -20.62 8.29 12.19
C ASP A 35 -20.37 7.37 11.00
N ILE A 36 -19.37 7.72 10.19
CA ILE A 36 -18.98 6.92 9.03
C ILE A 36 -18.36 5.59 9.47
N GLU A 37 -17.49 5.60 10.49
CA GLU A 37 -16.93 4.40 11.11
C GLU A 37 -18.02 3.44 11.59
N ARG A 38 -19.00 3.95 12.35
CA ARG A 38 -20.13 3.17 12.85
C ARG A 38 -20.96 2.58 11.71
N LEU A 39 -21.31 3.40 10.71
CA LEU A 39 -22.09 2.96 9.57
C LEU A 39 -21.41 1.82 8.81
N TYR A 40 -20.12 1.93 8.51
CA TYR A 40 -19.40 0.87 7.80
C TYR A 40 -19.08 -0.35 8.66
N THR A 41 -18.91 -0.18 9.97
CA THR A 41 -18.76 -1.30 10.92
C THR A 41 -20.06 -2.11 10.98
N GLU A 42 -21.21 -1.44 11.05
CA GLU A 42 -22.53 -2.09 11.05
C GLU A 42 -22.84 -2.79 9.73
N LEU A 43 -22.49 -2.18 8.59
CA LEU A 43 -22.72 -2.75 7.26
C LEU A 43 -21.81 -3.96 6.96
N SER A 44 -20.54 -3.88 7.33
CA SER A 44 -19.56 -4.93 7.00
C SER A 44 -19.47 -6.03 8.04
N GLY A 45 -19.88 -5.77 9.28
CA GLY A 45 -19.67 -6.67 10.42
C GLY A 45 -18.21 -6.73 10.90
N VAL A 46 -17.33 -5.89 10.36
CA VAL A 46 -15.91 -5.79 10.71
C VAL A 46 -15.69 -4.58 11.61
N ASP A 47 -14.93 -4.74 12.69
CA ASP A 47 -14.53 -3.63 13.57
C ASP A 47 -13.50 -2.71 12.89
N LEU A 48 -13.95 -1.53 12.46
CA LEU A 48 -13.11 -0.53 11.79
C LEU A 48 -12.47 0.49 12.74
N SER A 49 -12.62 0.30 14.06
CA SER A 49 -12.09 1.26 15.05
C SER A 49 -10.59 1.51 14.90
N LYS A 50 -9.81 0.44 14.70
CA LYS A 50 -8.35 0.54 14.49
C LYS A 50 -8.01 1.28 13.18
N PHE A 51 -8.77 1.04 12.12
CA PHE A 51 -8.59 1.71 10.83
C PHE A 51 -8.80 3.22 10.97
N PHE A 52 -9.92 3.65 11.55
CA PHE A 52 -10.19 5.07 11.74
C PHE A 52 -9.24 5.70 12.77
N GLN A 53 -8.87 4.98 13.83
CA GLN A 53 -7.90 5.46 14.81
C GLN A 53 -6.55 5.79 14.15
N GLN A 54 -6.01 4.91 13.31
CA GLN A 54 -4.70 5.14 12.70
C GLN A 54 -4.73 6.16 11.55
N TRP A 55 -5.82 6.25 10.79
CA TRP A 55 -5.85 7.09 9.59
C TRP A 55 -6.51 8.46 9.78
N VAL A 56 -7.35 8.63 10.81
CA VAL A 56 -8.02 9.90 11.11
C VAL A 56 -7.42 10.59 12.32
N ASN A 57 -7.07 9.84 13.37
CA ASN A 57 -6.69 10.42 14.66
C ASN A 57 -5.17 10.52 14.86
N ARG A 58 -4.37 9.81 14.08
CA ARG A 58 -2.91 9.79 14.21
C ARG A 58 -2.26 10.79 13.25
N ILE A 59 -1.24 11.51 13.74
CA ILE A 59 -0.43 12.42 12.94
C ILE A 59 0.71 11.66 12.27
N GLY A 60 0.99 12.00 11.01
CA GLY A 60 2.10 11.47 10.22
C GLY A 60 1.64 10.42 9.21
N ALA A 61 2.61 9.70 8.65
CA ALA A 61 2.39 8.62 7.69
C ALA A 61 3.33 7.45 8.05
N PRO A 62 2.98 6.20 7.68
CA PRO A 62 3.93 5.11 7.77
C PRO A 62 5.13 5.36 6.87
N GLN A 63 6.32 5.03 7.36
CA GLN A 63 7.56 5.04 6.60
C GLN A 63 8.00 3.59 6.49
N LEU A 64 8.04 3.07 5.26
CA LEU A 64 8.29 1.66 5.00
C LEU A 64 9.63 1.53 4.26
N SER A 65 10.55 0.76 4.83
CA SER A 65 11.80 0.37 4.20
C SER A 65 11.74 -1.11 3.86
N LEU A 66 12.32 -1.47 2.71
CA LEU A 66 12.33 -2.82 2.17
C LEU A 66 13.79 -3.30 2.06
N SER A 67 14.04 -4.54 2.48
CA SER A 67 15.26 -5.25 2.08
C SER A 67 14.92 -6.67 1.62
N VAL A 68 15.68 -7.18 0.67
CA VAL A 68 15.53 -8.53 0.12
C VAL A 68 16.85 -9.25 0.29
N GLU A 69 16.82 -10.40 0.93
CA GLU A 69 18.01 -11.23 1.20
C GLU A 69 17.72 -12.67 0.79
N GLU A 70 18.76 -13.39 0.37
CA GLU A 70 18.67 -14.84 0.19
C GLU A 70 18.49 -15.54 1.54
N ALA A 71 17.55 -16.47 1.60
CA ALA A 71 17.32 -17.37 2.71
C ALA A 71 17.54 -18.82 2.30
N THR A 72 17.73 -19.68 3.30
CA THR A 72 18.01 -21.10 3.08
C THR A 72 16.90 -21.79 2.28
N GLY A 73 17.33 -22.54 1.26
CA GLY A 73 16.46 -23.34 0.41
C GLY A 73 15.94 -22.63 -0.83
N ASN A 74 16.74 -21.75 -1.46
CA ASN A 74 16.35 -20.97 -2.65
C ASN A 74 15.13 -20.08 -2.42
N ARG A 75 15.08 -19.39 -1.27
CA ARG A 75 13.97 -18.51 -0.91
C ARG A 75 14.43 -17.09 -0.71
N ALA A 76 13.61 -16.13 -1.10
CA ALA A 76 13.85 -14.72 -0.82
C ALA A 76 13.21 -14.39 0.53
N ARG A 77 13.98 -13.82 1.46
CA ARG A 77 13.45 -13.17 2.65
C ARG A 77 13.27 -11.69 2.36
N ILE A 78 12.02 -11.27 2.22
CA ILE A 78 11.63 -9.88 2.03
C ILE A 78 11.29 -9.31 3.40
N MET A 79 12.11 -8.38 3.88
CA MET A 79 11.95 -7.74 5.17
C MET A 79 11.33 -6.35 5.01
N PHE A 80 10.33 -6.09 5.83
CA PHE A 80 9.62 -4.82 5.90
C PHE A 80 9.93 -4.15 7.24
N ALA A 81 10.45 -2.93 7.19
CA ALA A 81 10.76 -2.13 8.37
C ALA A 81 9.91 -0.86 8.41
N GLN A 82 9.12 -0.70 9.47
CA GLN A 82 8.35 0.52 9.73
C GLN A 82 9.17 1.52 10.55
N THR A 83 9.86 2.44 9.88
CA THR A 83 10.90 3.30 10.48
C THR A 83 10.37 4.56 11.16
N GLN A 84 9.07 4.87 11.01
CA GLN A 84 8.46 6.06 11.59
C GLN A 84 8.45 6.02 13.14
N PHE A 85 8.34 7.20 13.77
CA PHE A 85 8.19 7.29 15.22
C PHE A 85 6.81 6.78 15.72
N GLY A 86 6.79 6.19 16.91
CA GLY A 86 5.59 5.62 17.54
C GLY A 86 5.25 4.21 17.06
N ASP A 87 4.04 3.75 17.40
CA ASP A 87 3.59 2.38 17.15
C ASP A 87 3.55 2.00 15.66
N PRO A 88 3.68 0.73 15.28
CA PRO A 88 3.49 0.30 13.89
C PRO A 88 2.07 0.62 13.41
N TYR A 89 1.92 0.92 12.12
CA TYR A 89 0.62 0.94 11.46
C TYR A 89 0.23 -0.49 11.09
N LEU A 90 -1.08 -0.78 11.09
CA LEU A 90 -1.60 -1.99 10.48
C LEU A 90 -1.75 -1.70 8.99
N LEU A 91 -0.94 -2.36 8.16
CA LEU A 91 -0.90 -2.13 6.72
C LEU A 91 -1.18 -3.44 6.00
N LYS A 92 -1.99 -3.37 4.95
CA LYS A 92 -2.13 -4.43 3.96
C LYS A 92 -1.49 -3.93 2.68
N VAL A 93 -0.30 -4.43 2.37
CA VAL A 93 0.57 -3.90 1.31
C VAL A 93 0.63 -4.89 0.15
N PRO A 94 0.19 -4.51 -1.07
CA PRO A 94 0.36 -5.36 -2.23
C PRO A 94 1.83 -5.37 -2.66
N VAL A 95 2.40 -6.55 -2.86
CA VAL A 95 3.79 -6.75 -3.26
C VAL A 95 3.84 -7.61 -4.50
N ALA A 96 4.41 -7.05 -5.56
CA ALA A 96 4.58 -7.71 -6.86
C ALA A 96 5.99 -8.31 -6.96
N LEU A 97 6.05 -9.60 -7.24
CA LEU A 97 7.28 -10.36 -7.46
C LEU A 97 7.45 -10.66 -8.95
N TYR A 98 8.58 -10.26 -9.50
CA TYR A 98 8.93 -10.50 -10.91
C TYR A 98 9.92 -11.66 -10.99
N TYR A 99 9.51 -12.74 -11.63
CA TYR A 99 10.35 -13.92 -11.84
C TYR A 99 10.83 -14.00 -13.29
N GLU A 100 12.05 -14.51 -13.47
CA GLU A 100 12.62 -14.75 -14.80
C GLU A 100 11.73 -15.70 -15.60
N GLY A 101 11.34 -15.28 -16.80
CA GLY A 101 10.52 -16.06 -17.72
C GLY A 101 9.02 -15.96 -17.47
N GLU A 102 8.57 -15.19 -16.48
CA GLU A 102 7.16 -14.87 -16.26
C GLU A 102 6.83 -13.49 -16.85
N ALA A 103 5.74 -13.40 -17.60
CA ALA A 103 5.33 -12.15 -18.26
C ALA A 103 4.60 -11.20 -17.29
N GLU A 104 3.87 -11.75 -16.32
CA GLU A 104 3.13 -11.01 -15.31
C GLU A 104 3.73 -11.26 -13.94
N PRO A 105 3.80 -10.24 -13.06
CA PRO A 105 4.27 -10.44 -11.70
C PRO A 105 3.24 -11.21 -10.85
N GLN A 106 3.74 -11.95 -9.88
CA GLN A 106 2.92 -12.55 -8.84
C GLN A 106 2.66 -11.51 -7.74
N VAL A 107 1.39 -11.18 -7.48
CA VAL A 107 1.01 -10.15 -6.50
C VAL A 107 0.50 -10.79 -5.22
N PHE A 108 1.07 -10.39 -4.09
CA PHE A 108 0.70 -10.86 -2.75
C PHE A 108 0.28 -9.69 -1.86
N ASP A 109 -0.86 -9.84 -1.18
CA ASP A 109 -1.29 -8.92 -0.14
C ASP A 109 -0.62 -9.28 1.19
N ILE A 110 0.34 -8.48 1.64
CA ILE A 110 1.11 -8.73 2.86
C ILE A 110 0.56 -7.88 4.00
N ASN A 111 0.13 -8.54 5.08
CA ASN A 111 -0.30 -7.87 6.30
C ASN A 111 0.89 -7.57 7.20
N LEU A 112 1.19 -6.29 7.38
CA LEU A 112 2.22 -5.78 8.28
C LEU A 112 1.55 -5.26 9.55
N SER A 113 1.99 -5.77 10.70
CA SER A 113 1.45 -5.40 12.01
C SER A 113 2.54 -5.02 13.02
N GLN A 114 3.80 -5.31 12.70
CA GLN A 114 4.95 -5.07 13.54
C GLN A 114 5.89 -4.03 12.94
N LYS A 115 6.86 -3.60 13.75
CA LYS A 115 7.94 -2.74 13.30
C LYS A 115 8.87 -3.42 12.30
N LEU A 116 9.02 -4.73 12.43
CA LEU A 116 9.78 -5.59 11.55
C LEU A 116 8.91 -6.79 11.25
N ASP A 117 8.54 -6.96 9.99
CA ASP A 117 7.83 -8.14 9.49
C ASP A 117 8.62 -8.74 8.33
N ALA A 118 8.48 -10.05 8.11
CA ALA A 118 9.16 -10.74 7.04
C ALA A 118 8.19 -11.61 6.25
N PHE A 119 8.35 -11.60 4.94
CA PHE A 119 7.66 -12.46 4.00
C PHE A 119 8.69 -13.32 3.27
N PHE A 120 8.36 -14.58 3.04
CA PHE A 120 9.21 -15.49 2.29
C PHE A 120 8.58 -15.75 0.93
N ALA A 121 9.34 -15.46 -0.12
CA ALA A 121 9.02 -15.84 -1.48
C ALA A 121 9.89 -17.03 -1.89
N GLU A 122 9.34 -17.91 -2.71
CA GLU A 122 10.08 -19.05 -3.26
C GLU A 122 10.92 -18.62 -4.47
N ASP A 123 11.83 -19.49 -4.92
CA ASP A 123 12.65 -19.33 -6.13
C ASP A 123 13.49 -18.04 -6.21
N TYR A 124 14.30 -17.76 -5.17
CA TYR A 124 15.18 -16.59 -5.11
C TYR A 124 16.09 -16.43 -6.34
N GLU A 125 16.67 -17.52 -6.83
CA GLU A 125 17.54 -17.51 -8.02
C GLU A 125 16.87 -16.94 -9.27
N ARG A 126 15.55 -17.08 -9.39
CA ARG A 126 14.76 -16.56 -10.51
C ARG A 126 14.12 -15.21 -10.20
N LEU A 127 14.20 -14.71 -8.96
CA LEU A 127 13.57 -13.46 -8.57
C LEU A 127 14.36 -12.27 -9.13
N GLN A 128 13.77 -11.57 -10.11
CA GLN A 128 14.40 -10.44 -10.79
C GLN A 128 14.06 -9.10 -10.15
N GLY A 129 12.92 -8.99 -9.47
CA GLY A 129 12.49 -7.73 -8.87
C GLY A 129 11.36 -7.89 -7.86
N VAL A 130 11.32 -6.97 -6.91
CA VAL A 130 10.25 -6.83 -5.92
C VAL A 130 9.77 -5.40 -5.97
N LEU A 131 8.48 -5.20 -6.22
CA LEU A 131 7.85 -3.88 -6.23
C LEU A 131 6.80 -3.81 -5.13
N VAL A 132 6.94 -2.82 -4.26
CA VAL A 132 6.04 -2.62 -3.11
C VAL A 132 5.02 -1.55 -3.45
N ASP A 133 3.76 -1.90 -3.28
CA ASP A 133 2.61 -1.06 -3.57
C ASP A 133 2.62 -0.52 -5.02
N PRO A 134 2.59 -1.41 -6.03
CA PRO A 134 2.69 -1.02 -7.45
C PRO A 134 1.59 -0.06 -7.91
N TYR A 135 0.44 -0.09 -7.23
CA TYR A 135 -0.74 0.70 -7.57
C TYR A 135 -0.94 1.93 -6.67
N PHE A 136 -0.03 2.18 -5.74
CA PHE A 136 -0.13 3.27 -4.75
C PHE A 136 -1.43 3.19 -3.93
N ASP A 137 -1.84 1.98 -3.56
CA ASP A 137 -3.04 1.69 -2.80
C ASP A 137 -2.90 2.08 -1.32
N VAL A 138 -1.67 2.10 -0.80
CA VAL A 138 -1.39 2.32 0.61
C VAL A 138 -0.90 3.74 0.84
N PHE A 139 -1.54 4.46 1.76
CA PHE A 139 -1.00 5.75 2.20
C PHE A 139 0.30 5.53 2.97
N ARG A 140 1.43 5.88 2.36
CA ARG A 140 2.76 5.86 2.97
C ARG A 140 3.60 7.03 2.50
N GLN A 141 4.62 7.35 3.27
CA GLN A 141 5.68 8.22 2.79
C GLN A 141 6.51 7.42 1.78
N LEU A 142 6.54 7.89 0.54
CA LEU A 142 7.38 7.31 -0.52
C LEU A 142 8.85 7.59 -0.22
N ASP A 143 9.72 6.66 -0.58
CA ASP A 143 11.15 6.91 -0.53
C ASP A 143 11.51 8.01 -1.55
N ARG A 144 12.63 8.71 -1.35
CA ARG A 144 13.14 9.67 -2.34
C ARG A 144 13.46 8.97 -3.65
N GLU A 145 13.87 7.69 -3.62
CA GLU A 145 14.14 6.90 -4.83
C GLU A 145 12.85 6.55 -5.61
N GLU A 146 11.70 6.52 -4.92
CA GLU A 146 10.39 6.30 -5.53
C GLU A 146 9.72 7.61 -5.97
N THR A 147 10.24 8.75 -5.50
CA THR A 147 9.73 10.07 -5.86
C THR A 147 10.47 10.54 -7.11
N PRO A 148 9.78 10.80 -8.23
CA PRO A 148 10.44 11.34 -9.42
C PRO A 148 11.23 12.59 -9.05
N PRO A 149 12.51 12.70 -9.46
CA PRO A 149 13.34 13.83 -9.08
C PRO A 149 12.69 15.12 -9.58
N THR A 150 12.71 16.16 -8.74
CA THR A 150 12.22 17.46 -9.18
C THR A 150 13.16 18.05 -10.23
N VAL A 151 12.64 18.92 -11.09
CA VAL A 151 13.45 19.60 -12.12
C VAL A 151 14.66 20.32 -11.50
N GLY A 152 14.52 20.90 -10.31
CA GLY A 152 15.63 21.54 -9.59
C GLY A 152 16.71 20.57 -9.07
N GLU A 153 16.32 19.35 -8.68
CA GLU A 153 17.26 18.30 -8.24
C GLU A 153 18.03 17.70 -9.44
N LEU A 154 17.40 17.60 -10.61
CA LEU A 154 18.03 17.13 -11.85
C LEU A 154 19.20 18.03 -12.30
N PHE A 155 19.10 19.35 -12.10
CA PHE A 155 20.17 20.29 -12.50
C PHE A 155 21.32 20.40 -11.49
N GLY A 156 21.18 19.81 -10.29
CA GLY A 156 22.20 19.84 -9.22
C GLY A 156 22.90 18.52 -8.93
N ALA A 157 22.47 17.41 -9.55
CA ALA A 157 22.96 16.07 -9.21
C ALA A 157 24.23 15.69 -9.99
N ALA A 158 25.24 15.17 -9.29
CA ALA A 158 26.48 14.67 -9.89
C ALA A 158 26.32 13.31 -10.60
N GLN A 159 25.29 12.53 -10.23
CA GLN A 159 24.83 11.33 -10.92
C GLN A 159 23.31 11.26 -10.85
N ILE A 160 22.68 10.91 -11.97
CA ILE A 160 21.23 10.83 -12.12
C ILE A 160 20.87 9.38 -12.42
N ALA A 161 20.06 8.75 -11.55
CA ALA A 161 19.42 7.47 -11.81
C ALA A 161 17.95 7.73 -12.15
N PHE A 162 17.48 7.23 -13.29
CA PHE A 162 16.08 7.34 -13.70
C PHE A 162 15.37 6.02 -13.43
N VAL A 163 14.29 6.08 -12.64
CA VAL A 163 13.31 5.01 -12.60
C VAL A 163 12.29 5.31 -13.70
N PHE A 164 12.36 4.54 -14.79
CA PHE A 164 11.34 4.61 -15.84
C PHE A 164 10.15 3.76 -15.42
N GLN A 165 8.94 4.33 -15.48
CA GLN A 165 7.74 3.51 -15.62
C GLN A 165 7.79 2.88 -17.01
N MET A 166 7.84 1.55 -17.06
CA MET A 166 7.65 0.80 -18.31
C MET A 166 6.22 1.05 -18.78
N GLN A 167 6.07 2.04 -19.67
CA GLN A 167 4.85 2.25 -20.41
C GLN A 167 4.69 1.05 -21.34
N THR A 168 3.76 0.15 -21.02
CA THR A 168 3.36 -0.90 -21.96
C THR A 168 2.58 -0.24 -23.08
N ASP A 169 3.29 0.29 -24.06
CA ASP A 169 2.69 0.67 -25.34
C ASP A 169 2.19 -0.62 -26.00
N SER A 170 0.89 -0.82 -25.92
CA SER A 170 0.18 -1.74 -26.78
C SER A 170 0.29 -1.22 -28.21
N ILE A 171 1.18 -1.83 -28.98
CA ILE A 171 1.18 -1.75 -30.44
C ILE A 171 -0.11 -2.41 -30.92
N GLY A 172 -0.95 -1.67 -31.65
CA GLY A 172 -2.18 -2.22 -32.21
C GLY A 172 -2.92 -1.30 -33.18
N LEU A 173 -2.32 -1.13 -34.38
CA LEU A 173 -2.91 -0.71 -35.67
C LEU A 173 -3.37 0.75 -35.86
#